data_AF-A0AAD7FM41-F1
#
_entry.id   AF-A0AAD7FM41-F1
#
_cell.length_a   1.000
_cell.length_b   1.000
_cell.length_c   1.000
_cell.angle_alpha   90.00
_cell.angle_beta   90.00
_cell.angle_gamma   90.00
#
_symmetry.space_group_name_H-M   'P 1'
#
loop_
_entity.id
_entity.type
_entity.pdbx_description
1 polymer ?
#
loop_
_entity_poly.entity_id
_entity_poly.type
_entity_poly.pdbx_seq_one_letter_code
_entity_poly.pdbx_strand_id
1 'polypeptide(L)'
;MRNFNTLLASVLVAVLYASSASAIPIVDNSKHATHSRRQLRSGRTLTTYHPRSTFETYGDGIDHPLRKRAGVSLKESSLSWVQSKLDLQEDAVTWQSGFTATHAKYAYVKQSRPPLHLASYAPSTPSLDLETALGTAEAALGGSNVGLPAPELKYFAKEDGSAALVHSFQVKNEDDGSWYEALVDAHNGDLLSVVDYVAHATYLVLPITKQVQTEGFETLGWHFDGQGNTTSTAGNNVIAFKGSLQSVTQESAADLIFEFPEDPTQEPTVQVNLDASRTAAFYLVNTVHDIAYRYGFTEDAFNFQFDNLGHGGLGGDPVTASVQDASGVNNANFAPGKMRMFLFTSTKPSRDGALENDVVVHENMHGITNRMTGGGTAACLQSLEAGGMGEGWSDAMAEWTEQKDATIKDYVVGAFVGNKAQGLRSKPYSTDKTVNPLTFASAGQLQEVHNIGEVWANMLHNVYAALVDDLGFASDAATNRTGPRATSSLPAHLVSLKFCFSHYRASPACIYSISARDAWVQADANRFNGANRCTVLKAFASRGLGTNAANFVDDFTIPADC
;
A
#
# COMPACT_ATOMS: atom_id res chain seq x y z
N MET A 1 -56.18 -55.10 12.31
CA MET A 1 -55.92 -54.02 11.32
C MET A 1 -55.92 -52.59 11.92
N ARG A 2 -55.71 -52.39 13.23
CA ARG A 2 -55.58 -51.04 13.83
C ARG A 2 -54.15 -50.63 14.24
N ASN A 3 -53.18 -51.55 14.23
CA ASN A 3 -51.80 -51.28 14.70
C ASN A 3 -50.76 -51.07 13.59
N PHE A 4 -51.10 -51.27 12.31
CA PHE A 4 -50.16 -51.03 11.20
C PHE A 4 -50.20 -49.58 10.68
N ASN A 5 -51.39 -48.94 10.72
CA ASN A 5 -51.54 -47.55 10.30
C ASN A 5 -50.94 -46.55 11.29
N THR A 6 -50.89 -46.88 12.58
CA THR A 6 -50.21 -46.05 13.59
C THR A 6 -48.70 -46.14 13.48
N LEU A 7 -48.15 -47.30 13.09
CA LEU A 7 -46.70 -47.43 12.88
C LEU A 7 -46.24 -46.68 11.62
N LEU A 8 -47.00 -46.76 10.53
CA LEU A 8 -46.70 -46.01 9.30
C LEU A 8 -46.86 -44.49 9.47
N ALA A 9 -47.86 -44.03 10.23
CA ALA A 9 -48.01 -42.60 10.53
C ALA A 9 -46.84 -42.06 11.37
N SER A 10 -46.37 -42.83 12.36
CA SER A 10 -45.21 -42.45 13.19
C SER A 10 -43.91 -42.41 12.41
N VAL A 11 -43.70 -43.34 11.46
CA VAL A 11 -42.51 -43.34 10.60
C VAL A 11 -42.56 -42.21 9.58
N LEU A 12 -43.73 -41.90 9.00
CA LEU A 12 -43.87 -40.78 8.05
C LEU A 12 -43.67 -39.42 8.74
N VAL A 13 -44.16 -39.26 9.97
CA VAL A 13 -43.93 -38.06 10.80
C VAL A 13 -42.45 -37.96 11.20
N ALA A 14 -41.79 -39.07 11.54
CA ALA A 14 -40.35 -39.06 11.86
C ALA A 14 -39.48 -38.74 10.63
N VAL A 15 -39.84 -39.19 9.43
CA VAL A 15 -39.13 -38.84 8.18
C VAL A 15 -39.40 -37.39 7.76
N LEU A 16 -40.60 -36.85 7.99
CA LEU A 16 -40.91 -35.44 7.78
C LEU A 16 -40.22 -34.51 8.80
N TYR A 17 -40.06 -34.92 10.05
CA TYR A 17 -39.26 -34.17 11.05
C TYR A 17 -37.74 -34.32 10.86
N ALA A 18 -37.26 -35.42 10.28
CA ALA A 18 -35.84 -35.61 9.97
C ALA A 18 -35.39 -34.89 8.67
N SER A 19 -36.32 -34.51 7.78
CA SER A 19 -36.03 -33.79 6.53
C SER A 19 -36.26 -32.27 6.62
N SER A 20 -36.76 -31.78 7.75
CA SER A 20 -36.77 -30.36 8.10
C SER A 20 -36.04 -30.10 9.42
N ALA A 21 -34.82 -30.62 9.54
CA ALA A 21 -33.81 -29.89 10.27
C ALA A 21 -33.40 -28.73 9.35
N SER A 22 -34.08 -27.59 9.49
CA SER A 22 -33.41 -26.32 9.22
C SER A 22 -32.30 -26.24 10.25
N ALA A 23 -31.16 -26.85 9.93
CA ALA A 23 -29.90 -26.30 10.37
C ALA A 23 -29.91 -24.89 9.77
N ILE A 24 -30.43 -23.93 10.55
CA ILE A 24 -29.82 -22.61 10.51
C ILE A 24 -28.34 -22.94 10.63
N PRO A 25 -27.50 -22.57 9.66
CA PRO A 25 -26.09 -22.62 9.93
C PRO A 25 -25.90 -21.66 11.09
N ILE A 26 -25.87 -22.19 12.31
CA ILE A 26 -24.98 -21.62 13.31
C ILE A 26 -23.65 -21.84 12.63
N VAL A 27 -23.21 -20.79 11.95
CA VAL A 27 -21.92 -20.72 11.31
C VAL A 27 -20.94 -20.89 12.47
N ASP A 28 -20.48 -22.12 12.68
CA ASP A 28 -19.47 -22.47 13.67
C ASP A 28 -18.07 -21.97 13.24
N ASN A 29 -18.03 -21.05 12.27
CA ASN A 29 -16.85 -20.38 11.73
C ASN A 29 -16.70 -18.92 12.18
N SER A 30 -17.43 -18.43 13.18
CA SER A 30 -17.09 -17.12 13.79
C SER A 30 -15.99 -17.26 14.85
N LYS A 31 -14.84 -17.85 14.48
CA LYS A 31 -13.66 -17.83 15.37
C LYS A 31 -13.03 -16.45 15.50
N HIS A 32 -13.41 -15.50 14.63
CA HIS A 32 -12.95 -14.11 14.66
C HIS A 32 -14.11 -13.13 14.43
N ALA A 33 -15.15 -13.21 15.26
CA ALA A 33 -16.10 -12.10 15.32
C ALA A 33 -15.39 -10.86 15.93
N THR A 34 -15.39 -9.73 15.21
CA THR A 34 -14.93 -8.43 15.74
C THR A 34 -15.79 -7.96 16.92
N HIS A 35 -16.89 -8.65 17.20
CA HIS A 35 -17.76 -8.36 18.33
C HIS A 35 -18.43 -9.62 18.89
N SER A 36 -18.70 -9.62 20.19
CA SER A 36 -19.50 -10.63 20.88
C SER A 36 -20.86 -10.03 21.25
N ARG A 37 -21.93 -10.78 21.00
CA ARG A 37 -23.29 -10.39 21.39
C ARG A 37 -23.78 -11.34 22.48
N ARG A 38 -24.18 -10.78 23.62
CA ARG A 38 -24.72 -11.54 24.76
C ARG A 38 -26.09 -11.01 25.16
N GLN A 39 -27.08 -11.89 25.14
CA GLN A 39 -28.37 -11.68 25.79
C GLN A 39 -28.19 -11.72 27.31
N LEU A 40 -28.57 -10.64 27.98
CA LEU A 40 -28.59 -10.54 29.43
C LEU A 40 -29.92 -11.07 29.96
N ARG A 41 -29.94 -11.53 31.22
CA ARG A 41 -31.16 -12.00 31.89
C ARG A 41 -32.27 -10.94 31.98
N SER A 42 -31.92 -9.67 31.83
CA SER A 42 -32.85 -8.54 31.77
C SER A 42 -33.54 -8.36 30.41
N GLY A 43 -33.28 -9.22 29.43
CA GLY A 43 -33.78 -9.09 28.06
C GLY A 43 -33.04 -8.04 27.22
N ARG A 44 -32.04 -7.37 27.81
CA ARG A 44 -31.15 -6.44 27.10
C ARG A 44 -30.06 -7.21 26.37
N THR A 45 -29.59 -6.66 25.26
CA THR A 45 -28.47 -7.23 24.51
C THR A 45 -27.23 -6.38 24.72
N LEU A 46 -26.15 -7.01 25.18
CA LEU A 46 -24.83 -6.40 25.25
C LEU A 46 -24.05 -6.81 24.01
N THR A 47 -23.57 -5.83 23.25
CA THR A 47 -22.61 -6.06 22.16
C THR A 47 -21.27 -5.49 22.60
N THR A 48 -20.21 -6.31 22.57
CA THR A 48 -18.84 -5.88 22.86
C THR A 48 -18.00 -6.02 21.62
N TYR A 49 -17.38 -4.94 21.15
CA TYR A 49 -16.45 -4.98 20.02
C TYR A 49 -15.03 -5.20 20.56
N HIS A 50 -14.27 -6.06 19.89
CA HIS A 50 -12.90 -6.38 20.23
C HIS A 50 -11.97 -5.66 19.25
N PRO A 51 -10.97 -4.90 19.72
CA PRO A 51 -9.99 -4.30 18.82
C PRO A 51 -9.24 -5.40 18.06
N ARG A 52 -8.72 -5.05 16.87
CA ARG A 52 -7.83 -5.94 16.10
C ARG A 52 -6.67 -6.40 17.00
N SER A 53 -6.26 -7.65 16.85
CA SER A 53 -5.05 -8.15 17.52
C SER A 53 -3.85 -7.30 17.09
N THR A 54 -3.17 -6.68 18.05
CA THR A 54 -1.94 -5.94 17.80
C THR A 54 -0.75 -6.89 17.90
N PHE A 55 0.10 -6.93 16.87
CA PHE A 55 1.36 -7.65 16.91
C PHE A 55 2.51 -6.64 17.03
N GLU A 56 3.34 -6.79 18.07
CA GLU A 56 4.49 -5.91 18.31
C GLU A 56 5.77 -6.76 18.32
N THR A 57 6.78 -6.34 17.56
CA THR A 57 8.13 -6.92 17.60
C THR A 57 9.10 -5.94 18.25
N TYR A 58 10.12 -6.48 18.92
CA TYR A 58 11.03 -5.69 19.75
C TYR A 58 12.50 -5.83 19.35
N GLY A 59 12.77 -6.19 18.09
CA GLY A 59 14.14 -6.39 17.58
C GLY A 59 14.95 -7.34 18.46
N ASP A 60 16.07 -6.86 18.99
CA ASP A 60 16.99 -7.59 19.89
C ASP A 60 16.38 -7.95 21.26
N GLY A 61 15.15 -7.53 21.52
CA GLY A 61 14.38 -7.83 22.72
C GLY A 61 14.27 -6.65 23.69
N ILE A 62 13.27 -6.72 24.57
CA ILE A 62 13.08 -5.76 25.67
C ILE A 62 13.17 -6.47 27.01
N ASP A 63 13.76 -5.75 27.96
CA ASP A 63 13.95 -6.23 29.31
C ASP A 63 12.62 -6.29 30.07
N HIS A 64 12.26 -7.47 30.59
CA HIS A 64 11.11 -7.60 31.49
C HIS A 64 11.48 -7.24 32.94
N PRO A 65 10.50 -6.84 33.79
CA PRO A 65 10.79 -6.32 35.15
C PRO A 65 11.54 -7.30 36.07
N LEU A 66 11.46 -8.60 35.79
CA LEU A 66 12.12 -9.65 36.57
C LEU A 66 13.51 -10.04 36.04
N ARG A 67 14.08 -9.34 35.04
CA ARG A 67 15.37 -9.69 34.40
C ARG A 67 16.54 -9.86 35.38
N LYS A 68 16.51 -9.17 36.52
CA LYS A 68 17.57 -9.17 37.55
C LYS A 68 17.47 -10.35 38.53
N ARG A 69 16.42 -11.17 38.44
CA ARG A 69 16.23 -12.35 39.30
C ARG A 69 16.79 -13.59 38.59
N ALA A 70 17.55 -14.41 39.32
CA ALA A 70 18.01 -15.70 38.80
C ALA A 70 16.87 -16.73 38.81
N GLY A 71 16.71 -17.49 37.73
CA GLY A 71 15.82 -18.66 37.68
C GLY A 71 14.32 -18.37 37.44
N VAL A 72 13.95 -17.21 36.90
CA VAL A 72 12.55 -16.85 36.61
C VAL A 72 11.97 -17.75 35.51
N SER A 73 10.80 -18.33 35.77
CA SER A 73 10.09 -19.16 34.78
C SER A 73 9.48 -18.32 33.65
N LEU A 74 9.23 -18.93 32.49
CA LEU A 74 8.54 -18.29 31.37
C LEU A 74 7.18 -17.70 31.78
N LYS A 75 6.49 -18.37 32.70
CA LYS A 75 5.21 -17.91 33.25
C LYS A 75 5.37 -16.61 34.03
N GLU A 76 6.30 -16.56 34.97
CA GLU A 76 6.53 -15.39 35.82
C GLU A 76 7.05 -14.19 35.01
N SER A 77 7.98 -14.43 34.07
CA SER A 77 8.51 -13.38 33.22
C SER A 77 7.44 -12.78 32.32
N SER A 78 6.58 -13.62 31.73
CA SER A 78 5.52 -13.17 30.81
C SER A 78 4.41 -12.42 31.52
N LEU A 79 3.94 -12.90 32.69
CA LEU A 79 2.92 -12.19 33.46
C LEU A 79 3.43 -10.82 33.93
N SER A 80 4.64 -10.77 34.48
CA SER A 80 5.25 -9.52 34.95
C SER A 80 5.47 -8.53 33.80
N TRP A 81 5.87 -9.03 32.62
CA TRP A 81 6.02 -8.19 31.44
C TRP A 81 4.68 -7.60 30.98
N VAL A 82 3.65 -8.42 30.79
CA VAL A 82 2.33 -7.94 30.35
C VAL A 82 1.72 -6.96 31.35
N GLN A 83 1.83 -7.24 32.64
CA GLN A 83 1.36 -6.34 33.70
C GLN A 83 2.06 -4.97 33.63
N SER A 84 3.39 -4.96 33.49
CA SER A 84 4.15 -3.72 33.37
C SER A 84 3.89 -2.97 32.07
N LYS A 85 3.72 -3.68 30.96
CA LYS A 85 3.53 -3.08 29.63
C LYS A 85 2.16 -2.40 29.51
N LEU A 86 1.15 -2.99 30.14
CA LEU A 86 -0.25 -2.54 30.06
C LEU A 86 -0.72 -1.80 31.33
N ASP A 87 0.19 -1.51 32.27
CA ASP A 87 -0.10 -0.88 33.57
C ASP A 87 -1.24 -1.56 34.35
N LEU A 88 -1.15 -2.89 34.49
CA LEU A 88 -2.19 -3.73 35.08
C LEU A 88 -1.83 -4.23 36.48
N GLN A 89 -2.86 -4.37 37.32
CA GLN A 89 -2.75 -5.01 38.64
C GLN A 89 -2.41 -6.51 38.53
N GLU A 90 -1.87 -7.09 39.61
CA GLU A 90 -1.31 -8.45 39.60
C GLU A 90 -2.36 -9.55 39.29
N ASP A 91 -3.62 -9.33 39.67
CA ASP A 91 -4.76 -10.24 39.45
C ASP A 91 -5.49 -10.01 38.12
N ALA A 92 -5.14 -8.97 37.38
CA ALA A 92 -5.78 -8.61 36.12
C ALA A 92 -5.32 -9.46 34.92
N VAL A 93 -4.30 -10.31 35.09
CA VAL A 93 -3.76 -11.17 34.02
C VAL A 93 -3.51 -12.58 34.54
N THR A 94 -3.99 -13.58 33.81
CA THR A 94 -3.87 -15.00 34.17
C THR A 94 -3.09 -15.77 33.11
N TRP A 95 -2.23 -16.69 33.55
CA TRP A 95 -1.51 -17.58 32.65
C TRP A 95 -2.47 -18.60 32.03
N GLN A 96 -2.38 -18.79 30.71
CA GLN A 96 -3.12 -19.85 30.01
C GLN A 96 -2.19 -21.02 29.70
N SER A 97 -1.15 -20.78 28.89
CA SER A 97 -0.22 -21.83 28.44
C SER A 97 1.12 -21.23 28.00
N GLY A 98 2.11 -22.09 27.77
CA GLY A 98 3.37 -21.67 27.20
C GLY A 98 4.14 -22.84 26.60
N PHE A 99 5.03 -22.53 25.67
CA PHE A 99 5.80 -23.51 24.91
C PHE A 99 7.24 -23.01 24.73
N THR A 100 8.22 -23.90 24.81
CA THR A 100 9.63 -23.59 24.57
C THR A 100 10.12 -24.41 23.39
N ALA A 101 10.47 -23.73 22.30
CA ALA A 101 11.17 -24.29 21.15
C ALA A 101 12.69 -24.11 21.31
N THR A 102 13.46 -24.68 20.39
CA THR A 102 14.94 -24.61 20.38
C THR A 102 15.46 -23.16 20.35
N HIS A 103 14.74 -22.25 19.69
CA HIS A 103 15.17 -20.85 19.49
C HIS A 103 14.19 -19.80 20.03
N ALA A 104 13.03 -20.20 20.58
CA ALA A 104 11.99 -19.26 20.99
C ALA A 104 11.17 -19.80 22.17
N LYS A 105 10.59 -18.89 22.96
CA LYS A 105 9.63 -19.22 24.03
C LYS A 105 8.35 -18.44 23.80
N TYR A 106 7.23 -19.11 23.97
CA TYR A 106 5.90 -18.59 23.71
C TYR A 106 5.07 -18.63 24.99
N ALA A 107 4.36 -17.55 25.27
CA ALA A 107 3.48 -17.44 26.42
C ALA A 107 2.11 -16.92 25.99
N TYR A 108 1.06 -17.61 26.42
CA TYR A 108 -0.32 -17.20 26.23
C TYR A 108 -0.88 -16.80 27.59
N VAL A 109 -1.30 -15.55 27.70
CA VAL A 109 -1.91 -15.00 28.91
C VAL A 109 -3.28 -14.42 28.58
N LYS A 110 -4.17 -14.39 29.57
CA LYS A 110 -5.52 -13.86 29.42
C LYS A 110 -5.73 -12.74 30.43
N GLN A 111 -6.04 -11.54 29.94
CA GLN A 111 -6.47 -10.44 30.80
C GLN A 111 -7.86 -10.74 31.35
N SER A 112 -8.02 -10.68 32.67
CA SER A 112 -9.29 -10.68 33.38
C SER A 112 -9.61 -9.26 33.81
N ARG A 113 -10.60 -8.62 33.18
CA ARG A 113 -11.14 -7.35 33.66
C ARG A 113 -12.28 -7.61 34.64
N PRO A 114 -12.40 -6.85 35.74
CA PRO A 114 -13.62 -6.84 36.55
C PRO A 114 -14.85 -6.59 35.68
N PRO A 115 -16.06 -7.03 36.08
CA PRO A 115 -17.29 -6.64 35.41
C PRO A 115 -17.35 -5.11 35.31
N LEU A 116 -17.66 -4.60 34.12
CA LEU A 116 -17.84 -3.16 33.92
C LEU A 116 -19.02 -2.69 34.80
N HIS A 117 -18.71 -1.95 35.85
CA HIS A 117 -19.71 -1.28 36.67
C HIS A 117 -19.91 0.14 36.13
N LEU A 118 -20.99 0.35 35.38
CA LEU A 118 -21.35 1.68 34.90
C LEU A 118 -21.78 2.55 36.08
N ALA A 119 -21.01 3.61 36.35
CA ALA A 119 -21.19 4.49 37.50
C ALA A 119 -22.29 5.55 37.26
N SER A 120 -22.52 5.90 35.99
CA SER A 120 -23.53 6.89 35.59
C SER A 120 -24.01 6.67 34.16
N TYR A 121 -25.22 7.15 33.87
CA TYR A 121 -25.84 7.07 32.54
C TYR A 121 -26.26 8.48 32.10
N ALA A 122 -26.00 8.81 30.84
CA ALA A 122 -26.58 9.97 30.19
C ALA A 122 -28.12 9.86 30.15
N PRO A 123 -28.85 11.00 30.09
CA PRO A 123 -30.30 11.00 29.94
C PRO A 123 -30.75 10.11 28.78
N SER A 124 -31.86 9.40 28.93
CA SER A 124 -32.34 8.43 27.93
C SER A 124 -33.11 9.07 26.77
N THR A 125 -33.31 10.39 26.81
CA THR A 125 -34.01 11.15 25.77
C THR A 125 -32.99 12.01 25.04
N PRO A 126 -32.76 11.80 23.73
CA PRO A 126 -31.85 12.64 22.95
C PRO A 126 -32.22 14.12 23.05
N SER A 127 -31.21 14.98 23.15
CA SER A 127 -31.39 16.43 23.05
C SER A 127 -30.90 17.00 21.72
N LEU A 128 -30.12 16.22 20.97
CA LEU A 128 -29.72 16.53 19.61
C LEU A 128 -30.70 15.89 18.62
N ASP A 129 -30.97 16.58 17.52
CA ASP A 129 -31.78 16.02 16.45
C ASP A 129 -30.99 14.99 15.61
N LEU A 130 -31.71 14.02 15.06
CA LEU A 130 -31.12 12.89 14.35
C LEU A 130 -30.36 13.30 13.09
N GLU A 131 -30.84 14.34 12.38
CA GLU A 131 -30.22 14.83 11.14
C GLU A 131 -28.86 15.48 11.42
N THR A 132 -28.76 16.28 12.49
CA THR A 132 -27.48 16.85 12.92
C THR A 132 -26.48 15.77 13.33
N ALA A 133 -26.93 14.77 14.10
CA ALA A 133 -26.08 13.63 14.47
C ALA A 133 -25.63 12.81 13.25
N LEU A 134 -26.50 12.65 12.26
CA LEU A 134 -26.19 11.98 11.01
C LEU A 134 -25.17 12.75 10.17
N GLY A 135 -25.34 14.07 10.06
CA GLY A 135 -24.41 14.95 9.36
C GLY A 135 -22.99 14.89 9.95
N THR A 136 -22.85 14.74 11.28
CA THR A 136 -21.54 14.50 11.89
C THR A 136 -20.92 13.19 11.40
N ALA A 137 -21.69 12.10 11.37
CA ALA A 137 -21.20 10.79 10.93
C ALA A 137 -20.75 10.81 9.46
N GLU A 138 -21.56 11.39 8.57
CA GLU A 138 -21.24 11.49 7.14
C GLU A 138 -20.02 12.39 6.88
N ALA A 139 -19.96 13.55 7.53
CA ALA A 139 -18.83 14.46 7.39
C ALA A 139 -17.51 13.87 7.92
N ALA A 140 -17.56 13.12 9.03
CA ALA A 140 -16.38 12.50 9.62
C ALA A 140 -15.86 11.31 8.81
N LEU A 141 -16.75 10.58 8.14
CA LEU A 141 -16.43 9.33 7.46
C LEU A 141 -16.40 9.43 5.93
N GLY A 142 -16.72 10.60 5.36
CA GLY A 142 -16.64 10.85 3.92
C GLY A 142 -17.60 10.00 3.08
N GLY A 143 -18.68 9.52 3.67
CA GLY A 143 -19.65 8.62 3.03
C GLY A 143 -21.09 9.04 3.26
N SER A 144 -22.03 8.22 2.77
CA SER A 144 -23.48 8.43 2.95
C SER A 144 -24.10 7.33 3.81
N ASN A 145 -25.12 7.69 4.58
CA ASN A 145 -25.85 6.71 5.39
C ASN A 145 -26.58 5.69 4.52
N VAL A 146 -26.40 4.42 4.84
CA VAL A 146 -27.01 3.30 4.09
C VAL A 146 -28.48 3.10 4.46
N GLY A 147 -28.93 3.68 5.58
CA GLY A 147 -30.32 3.62 6.05
C GLY A 147 -30.77 2.25 6.55
N LEU A 148 -29.85 1.27 6.63
CA LEU A 148 -30.12 -0.09 7.07
C LEU A 148 -28.99 -0.58 8.01
N PRO A 149 -29.30 -0.99 9.26
CA PRO A 149 -30.60 -0.85 9.91
C PRO A 149 -30.95 0.62 10.11
N ALA A 150 -32.23 0.89 10.40
CA ALA A 150 -32.66 2.23 10.78
C ALA A 150 -31.84 2.72 12.00
N PRO A 151 -31.55 4.03 12.13
CA PRO A 151 -30.78 4.55 13.24
C PRO A 151 -31.33 4.11 14.59
N GLU A 152 -30.47 3.52 15.43
CA GLU A 152 -30.85 3.00 16.74
C GLU A 152 -30.24 3.85 17.86
N LEU A 153 -30.99 3.99 18.96
CA LEU A 153 -30.45 4.53 20.21
C LEU A 153 -29.83 3.42 21.04
N LYS A 154 -28.57 3.60 21.40
CA LYS A 154 -27.79 2.65 22.20
C LYS A 154 -27.12 3.38 23.37
N TYR A 155 -26.78 2.64 24.42
CA TYR A 155 -25.86 3.15 25.44
C TYR A 155 -24.45 2.67 25.12
N PHE A 156 -23.53 3.60 24.91
CA PHE A 156 -22.10 3.35 24.70
C PHE A 156 -21.34 3.58 26.01
N ALA A 157 -20.66 2.56 26.50
CA ALA A 157 -19.84 2.65 27.69
C ALA A 157 -18.49 3.32 27.39
N LYS A 158 -18.16 4.36 28.16
CA LYS A 158 -16.89 5.10 28.06
C LYS A 158 -15.86 4.53 29.03
N GLU A 159 -14.58 4.82 28.77
CA GLU A 159 -13.46 4.35 29.60
C GLU A 159 -13.51 4.88 31.04
N ASP A 160 -14.12 6.04 31.25
CA ASP A 160 -14.33 6.65 32.56
C ASP A 160 -15.43 5.96 33.41
N GLY A 161 -16.06 4.92 32.88
CA GLY A 161 -17.13 4.17 33.54
C GLY A 161 -18.53 4.82 33.44
N SER A 162 -18.68 5.90 32.67
CA SER A 162 -19.99 6.46 32.30
C SER A 162 -20.56 5.78 31.04
N ALA A 163 -21.85 5.97 30.79
CA ALA A 163 -22.49 5.55 29.54
C ALA A 163 -23.13 6.73 28.83
N ALA A 164 -22.72 7.01 27.59
CA ALA A 164 -23.40 7.96 26.71
C ALA A 164 -24.59 7.30 26.02
N LEU A 165 -25.64 8.08 25.80
CA LEU A 165 -26.68 7.74 24.83
C LEU A 165 -26.13 8.11 23.44
N VAL A 166 -26.16 7.17 22.50
CA VAL A 166 -25.63 7.38 21.15
C VAL A 166 -26.66 7.01 20.09
N HIS A 167 -26.65 7.74 18.98
CA HIS A 167 -27.21 7.29 17.71
C HIS A 167 -26.20 6.42 16.98
N SER A 168 -26.67 5.28 16.51
CA SER A 168 -25.92 4.36 15.66
C SER A 168 -26.33 4.57 14.20
N PHE A 169 -25.37 4.92 13.36
CA PHE A 169 -25.55 5.09 11.91
C PHE A 169 -24.63 4.12 11.18
N GLN A 170 -25.06 3.64 10.01
CA GLN A 170 -24.13 2.99 9.10
C GLN A 170 -23.82 3.93 7.95
N VAL A 171 -22.55 4.27 7.78
CA VAL A 171 -22.08 5.16 6.72
C VAL A 171 -21.20 4.34 5.78
N LYS A 172 -21.53 4.37 4.49
CA LYS A 172 -20.76 3.71 3.44
C LYS A 172 -20.22 4.77 2.49
N ASN A 173 -18.92 4.66 2.20
CA ASN A 173 -18.30 5.42 1.13
C ASN A 173 -18.15 4.50 -0.08
N GLU A 174 -18.86 4.82 -1.16
CA GLU A 174 -18.81 4.02 -2.39
C GLU A 174 -17.50 4.24 -3.17
N ASP A 175 -16.81 5.36 -2.95
CA ASP A 175 -15.58 5.70 -3.68
C ASP A 175 -14.37 4.86 -3.23
N ASP A 176 -14.29 4.52 -1.94
CA ASP A 176 -13.22 3.70 -1.37
C ASP A 176 -13.69 2.34 -0.82
N GLY A 177 -14.99 2.05 -0.95
CA GLY A 177 -15.60 0.79 -0.51
C GLY A 177 -15.69 0.63 1.01
N SER A 178 -15.36 1.66 1.80
CA SER A 178 -15.43 1.59 3.26
C SER A 178 -16.87 1.60 3.77
N TRP A 179 -17.10 0.87 4.87
CA TRP A 179 -18.41 0.78 5.50
C TRP A 179 -18.21 0.73 7.02
N TYR A 180 -18.78 1.72 7.69
CA TYR A 180 -18.63 1.92 9.13
C TYR A 180 -19.97 1.98 9.83
N GLU A 181 -20.03 1.51 11.08
CA GLU A 181 -21.03 1.93 12.06
C GLU A 181 -20.46 3.05 12.93
N ALA A 182 -21.02 4.25 12.82
CA ALA A 182 -20.70 5.41 13.62
C ALA A 182 -21.59 5.47 14.87
N LEU A 183 -21.00 5.71 16.04
CA LEU A 183 -21.71 5.97 17.29
C LEU A 183 -21.54 7.44 17.67
N VAL A 184 -22.58 8.24 17.44
CA VAL A 184 -22.59 9.69 17.68
C VAL A 184 -23.37 9.98 18.96
N ASP A 185 -22.80 10.77 19.87
CA ASP A 185 -23.45 11.16 21.13
C ASP A 185 -24.77 11.92 20.86
N ALA A 186 -25.85 11.44 21.46
CA ALA A 186 -27.21 11.92 21.24
C ALA A 186 -27.52 13.27 21.93
N HIS A 187 -26.53 13.88 22.60
CA HIS A 187 -26.68 15.16 23.29
C HIS A 187 -25.77 16.26 22.73
N ASN A 188 -24.51 15.95 22.47
CA ASN A 188 -23.54 16.95 22.01
C ASN A 188 -23.08 16.74 20.55
N GLY A 189 -23.39 15.59 19.95
CA GLY A 189 -23.08 15.31 18.54
C GLY A 189 -21.67 14.82 18.29
N ASP A 190 -20.89 14.52 19.33
CA ASP A 190 -19.53 14.00 19.18
C ASP A 190 -19.54 12.58 18.60
N LEU A 191 -18.67 12.30 17.65
CA LEU A 191 -18.40 10.93 17.20
C LEU A 191 -17.58 10.21 18.28
N LEU A 192 -18.20 9.29 19.01
CA LEU A 192 -17.59 8.61 20.15
C LEU A 192 -16.90 7.29 19.80
N SER A 193 -17.34 6.63 18.72
CA SER A 193 -16.76 5.38 18.27
C SER A 193 -17.13 5.11 16.81
N VAL A 194 -16.26 4.37 16.13
CA VAL A 194 -16.45 3.88 14.77
C VAL A 194 -16.15 2.39 14.77
N VAL A 195 -17.06 1.61 14.20
CA VAL A 195 -16.85 0.17 13.96
C VAL A 195 -16.75 -0.05 12.47
N ASP A 196 -15.63 -0.59 12.02
CA ASP A 196 -15.42 -1.00 10.64
C ASP A 196 -16.14 -2.32 10.33
N TYR A 197 -16.99 -2.31 9.30
CA TYR A 197 -17.78 -3.46 8.85
C TYR A 197 -17.15 -4.16 7.64
N VAL A 198 -16.08 -3.60 7.07
CA VAL A 198 -15.36 -4.18 5.95
C VAL A 198 -14.15 -4.95 6.47
N ALA A 199 -14.07 -6.24 6.13
CA ALA A 199 -12.83 -6.96 6.25
C ALA A 199 -11.88 -6.46 5.15
N HIS A 200 -10.96 -5.56 5.50
CA HIS A 200 -9.89 -5.15 4.60
C HIS A 200 -8.93 -6.33 4.41
N ALA A 201 -8.61 -6.65 3.16
CA ALA A 201 -7.54 -7.59 2.86
C ALA A 201 -6.24 -7.18 3.54
N THR A 202 -5.44 -8.16 3.94
CA THR A 202 -4.12 -7.91 4.54
C THR A 202 -3.02 -8.53 3.71
N TYR A 203 -1.91 -7.80 3.57
CA TYR A 203 -0.73 -8.22 2.82
C TYR A 203 0.47 -8.15 3.76
N LEU A 204 1.16 -9.27 3.98
CA LEU A 204 2.49 -9.24 4.62
C LEU A 204 3.52 -8.93 3.54
N VAL A 205 3.88 -7.65 3.43
CA VAL A 205 4.73 -7.13 2.35
C VAL A 205 5.70 -6.10 2.90
N LEU A 206 6.71 -5.76 2.10
CA LEU A 206 7.58 -4.64 2.40
C LEU A 206 6.87 -3.35 1.97
N PRO A 207 6.58 -2.40 2.89
CA PRO A 207 6.02 -1.10 2.53
C PRO A 207 6.79 -0.46 1.37
N ILE A 208 6.08 0.17 0.43
CA ILE A 208 6.69 0.77 -0.78
C ILE A 208 7.77 1.83 -0.44
N THR A 209 7.73 2.39 0.77
CA THR A 209 8.71 3.35 1.30
C THR A 209 10.00 2.71 1.82
N LYS A 210 10.14 1.39 1.72
CA LYS A 210 11.34 0.64 2.09
C LYS A 210 11.86 -0.04 0.83
N GLN A 211 13.18 -0.15 0.72
CA GLN A 211 13.85 -0.68 -0.47
C GLN A 211 13.96 -2.20 -0.40
N VAL A 212 14.44 -2.68 0.75
CA VAL A 212 14.84 -4.08 0.93
C VAL A 212 14.17 -4.73 2.13
N GLN A 213 13.98 -6.04 2.05
CA GLN A 213 13.34 -6.87 3.07
C GLN A 213 13.93 -6.69 4.48
N THR A 214 15.24 -6.39 4.60
CA THR A 214 15.91 -6.18 5.89
C THR A 214 15.42 -4.96 6.65
N GLU A 215 14.70 -4.06 6.00
CA GLU A 215 14.02 -2.92 6.65
C GLU A 215 12.68 -3.31 7.32
N GLY A 216 12.26 -4.58 7.16
CA GLY A 216 11.15 -5.18 7.88
C GLY A 216 9.82 -5.16 7.12
N PHE A 217 9.19 -6.32 7.01
CA PHE A 217 7.84 -6.51 6.50
C PHE A 217 6.79 -5.97 7.47
N GLU A 218 5.66 -5.53 6.91
CA GLU A 218 4.49 -5.04 7.64
C GLU A 218 3.23 -5.68 7.08
N THR A 219 2.23 -5.88 7.94
CA THR A 219 0.89 -6.30 7.51
C THR A 219 0.09 -5.04 7.16
N LEU A 220 -0.12 -4.80 5.86
CA LEU A 220 -0.80 -3.62 5.35
C LEU A 220 -2.20 -3.97 4.85
N GLY A 221 -3.15 -3.06 5.05
CA GLY A 221 -4.53 -3.22 4.61
C GLY A 221 -4.81 -2.48 3.32
N TRP A 222 -5.22 -3.20 2.26
CA TRP A 222 -5.64 -2.60 0.98
C TRP A 222 -6.13 -3.66 -0.02
N HIS A 223 -7.32 -3.49 -0.61
CA HIS A 223 -7.75 -4.26 -1.78
C HIS A 223 -8.81 -3.48 -2.54
N PHE A 224 -8.43 -2.87 -3.66
CA PHE A 224 -9.38 -2.31 -4.60
C PHE A 224 -9.06 -2.88 -5.98
N ASP A 225 -9.92 -3.77 -6.45
CA ASP A 225 -9.71 -4.53 -7.68
C ASP A 225 -10.79 -4.29 -8.73
N GLY A 226 -11.61 -3.23 -8.59
CA GLY A 226 -12.62 -2.77 -9.55
C GLY A 226 -13.74 -3.75 -9.92
N GLN A 227 -13.61 -5.05 -9.65
CA GLN A 227 -14.54 -6.12 -10.04
C GLN A 227 -14.90 -7.05 -8.87
N GLY A 228 -14.83 -6.52 -7.65
CA GLY A 228 -15.16 -7.25 -6.43
C GLY A 228 -14.07 -8.22 -6.01
N ASN A 229 -13.84 -8.31 -4.72
CA ASN A 229 -12.72 -8.99 -4.09
C ASN A 229 -12.37 -10.35 -4.72
N THR A 230 -11.23 -10.43 -5.43
CA THR A 230 -10.62 -11.71 -5.77
C THR A 230 -9.83 -12.26 -4.59
N THR A 231 -9.92 -13.56 -4.35
CA THR A 231 -9.16 -14.26 -3.29
C THR A 231 -7.74 -14.61 -3.75
N SER A 232 -7.18 -13.86 -4.70
CA SER A 232 -5.90 -14.20 -5.34
C SER A 232 -5.09 -12.98 -5.78
N THR A 233 -3.83 -13.20 -6.16
CA THR A 233 -2.94 -12.16 -6.74
C THR A 233 -3.28 -11.82 -8.20
N ALA A 234 -4.56 -11.62 -8.51
CA ALA A 234 -5.07 -11.23 -9.82
C ALA A 234 -6.27 -10.30 -9.66
N GLY A 235 -6.19 -9.10 -10.24
CA GLY A 235 -7.24 -8.08 -10.12
C GLY A 235 -7.22 -7.10 -11.29
N ASN A 236 -7.94 -5.98 -11.16
CA ASN A 236 -8.12 -5.03 -12.26
C ASN A 236 -6.81 -4.45 -12.82
N ASN A 237 -5.86 -4.10 -11.96
CA ASN A 237 -4.65 -3.39 -12.42
C ASN A 237 -3.50 -4.37 -12.75
N VAL A 238 -3.47 -5.56 -12.16
CA VAL A 238 -2.36 -6.52 -12.30
C VAL A 238 -2.77 -7.98 -12.07
N ILE A 239 -2.10 -8.87 -12.80
CA ILE A 239 -2.07 -10.32 -12.57
C ILE A 239 -0.63 -10.72 -12.24
N ALA A 240 -0.35 -11.11 -11.00
CA ALA A 240 0.97 -11.57 -10.57
C ALA A 240 1.03 -13.10 -10.54
N PHE A 241 1.93 -13.67 -11.34
CA PHE A 241 1.95 -15.11 -11.64
C PHE A 241 3.37 -15.66 -11.83
N LYS A 242 3.50 -16.99 -11.93
CA LYS A 242 4.74 -17.64 -12.43
C LYS A 242 4.43 -18.66 -13.52
N GLY A 243 5.06 -18.48 -14.68
CA GLY A 243 4.94 -19.38 -15.83
C GLY A 243 3.64 -19.22 -16.62
N SER A 244 2.48 -19.43 -15.97
CA SER A 244 1.15 -19.31 -16.59
C SER A 244 0.30 -18.27 -15.87
N LEU A 245 -0.57 -17.53 -16.57
CA LEU A 245 -1.45 -16.51 -15.97
C LEU A 245 -2.44 -17.09 -14.93
N GLN A 246 -2.69 -18.39 -14.95
CA GLN A 246 -3.51 -19.09 -13.94
C GLN A 246 -2.72 -19.49 -12.69
N SER A 247 -1.38 -19.44 -12.74
CA SER A 247 -0.49 -19.82 -11.66
C SER A 247 -0.23 -18.63 -10.74
N VAL A 248 -1.29 -18.20 -10.04
CA VAL A 248 -1.33 -17.08 -9.08
C VAL A 248 -1.31 -17.61 -7.64
N THR A 249 -1.13 -16.74 -6.66
CA THR A 249 -1.22 -17.08 -5.23
C THR A 249 -2.64 -16.80 -4.73
N GLN A 250 -3.21 -17.73 -3.97
CA GLN A 250 -4.50 -17.57 -3.29
C GLN A 250 -4.29 -17.00 -1.90
N GLU A 251 -5.34 -16.46 -1.28
CA GLU A 251 -5.31 -16.05 0.13
C GLU A 251 -4.82 -17.20 1.03
N SER A 252 -3.96 -16.86 1.99
CA SER A 252 -3.43 -17.78 3.01
C SER A 252 -4.48 -18.16 4.07
N ALA A 253 -5.47 -17.29 4.27
CA ALA A 253 -6.65 -17.51 5.09
C ALA A 253 -7.83 -16.71 4.53
N ALA A 254 -9.05 -17.09 4.92
CA ALA A 254 -10.26 -16.37 4.56
C ALA A 254 -10.17 -14.89 4.92
N ASP A 255 -11.02 -14.08 4.28
CA ASP A 255 -11.07 -12.62 4.44
C ASP A 255 -9.88 -11.90 3.78
N LEU A 256 -9.36 -12.45 2.66
CA LEU A 256 -8.32 -11.84 1.82
C LEU A 256 -6.99 -11.62 2.58
N ILE A 257 -6.60 -12.61 3.37
CA ILE A 257 -5.35 -12.58 4.13
C ILE A 257 -4.23 -13.17 3.27
N PHE A 258 -3.30 -12.35 2.82
CA PHE A 258 -2.11 -12.73 2.05
C PHE A 258 -0.84 -12.60 2.91
N GLU A 259 -0.70 -13.49 3.89
CA GLU A 259 0.43 -13.50 4.82
C GLU A 259 1.36 -14.67 4.49
N PHE A 260 2.34 -14.41 3.62
CA PHE A 260 3.35 -15.38 3.20
C PHE A 260 4.72 -14.95 3.73
N PRO A 261 5.09 -15.34 4.97
CA PRO A 261 6.39 -14.98 5.54
C PRO A 261 7.49 -15.72 4.79
N GLU A 262 8.32 -14.99 4.04
CA GLU A 262 9.42 -15.61 3.33
C GLU A 262 10.47 -16.21 4.28
N ASP A 263 11.15 -17.24 3.80
CA ASP A 263 12.35 -17.80 4.43
C ASP A 263 13.58 -17.42 3.59
N PRO A 264 14.35 -16.38 4.01
CA PRO A 264 15.51 -15.90 3.26
C PRO A 264 16.69 -16.89 3.31
N THR A 265 16.59 -17.99 4.07
CA THR A 265 17.61 -19.05 4.10
C THR A 265 17.40 -20.11 3.01
N GLN A 266 16.24 -20.12 2.36
CA GLN A 266 15.89 -21.03 1.28
C GLN A 266 16.02 -20.37 -0.09
N GLU A 267 16.11 -21.17 -1.15
CA GLU A 267 16.06 -20.63 -2.52
C GLU A 267 14.70 -19.95 -2.76
N PRO A 268 14.64 -18.83 -3.51
CA PRO A 268 13.38 -18.15 -3.83
C PRO A 268 12.32 -19.05 -4.49
N THR A 269 12.75 -20.15 -5.11
CA THR A 269 11.87 -21.07 -5.83
C THR A 269 11.04 -21.99 -4.95
N VAL A 270 11.28 -22.05 -3.62
CA VAL A 270 10.39 -22.77 -2.70
C VAL A 270 9.02 -22.09 -2.63
N GLN A 271 7.98 -22.88 -2.37
CA GLN A 271 6.60 -22.40 -2.49
C GLN A 271 6.29 -21.17 -1.64
N VAL A 272 6.73 -21.15 -0.38
CA VAL A 272 6.48 -20.01 0.54
C VAL A 272 7.11 -18.71 0.02
N ASN A 273 8.33 -18.76 -0.53
CA ASN A 273 9.02 -17.59 -1.09
C ASN A 273 8.41 -17.17 -2.42
N LEU A 274 7.92 -18.13 -3.22
CA LEU A 274 7.20 -17.85 -4.45
C LEU A 274 5.86 -17.15 -4.18
N ASP A 275 5.14 -17.56 -3.14
CA ASP A 275 3.89 -16.91 -2.75
C ASP A 275 4.14 -15.50 -2.20
N ALA A 276 5.20 -15.32 -1.40
CA ALA A 276 5.66 -13.98 -0.97
C ALA A 276 6.01 -13.09 -2.18
N SER A 277 6.75 -13.63 -3.16
CA SER A 277 7.15 -12.94 -4.39
C SER A 277 5.97 -12.45 -5.24
N ARG A 278 4.97 -13.30 -5.49
CA ARG A 278 3.74 -12.90 -6.21
C ARG A 278 2.93 -11.89 -5.42
N THR A 279 2.83 -12.06 -4.10
CA THR A 279 2.11 -11.14 -3.21
C THR A 279 2.77 -9.76 -3.20
N ALA A 280 4.10 -9.70 -3.12
CA ALA A 280 4.86 -8.46 -3.19
C ALA A 280 4.70 -7.76 -4.55
N ALA A 281 4.85 -8.48 -5.67
CA ALA A 281 4.65 -7.91 -7.00
C ALA A 281 3.21 -7.39 -7.20
N PHE A 282 2.21 -8.17 -6.78
CA PHE A 282 0.81 -7.73 -6.79
C PHE A 282 0.62 -6.46 -5.97
N TYR A 283 1.24 -6.40 -4.79
CA TYR A 283 1.11 -5.25 -3.92
C TYR A 283 1.80 -4.00 -4.48
N LEU A 284 3.02 -4.12 -4.97
CA LEU A 284 3.78 -2.96 -5.45
C LEU A 284 3.18 -2.40 -6.74
N VAL A 285 2.77 -3.26 -7.68
CA VAL A 285 2.23 -2.80 -8.98
C VAL A 285 0.92 -2.05 -8.79
N ASN A 286 0.00 -2.58 -7.98
CA ASN A 286 -1.24 -1.87 -7.66
C ASN A 286 -0.95 -0.57 -6.85
N THR A 287 0.05 -0.54 -5.95
CA THR A 287 0.33 0.66 -5.13
C THR A 287 0.87 1.79 -5.99
N VAL A 288 1.78 1.47 -6.91
CA VAL A 288 2.28 2.42 -7.90
C VAL A 288 1.18 2.86 -8.86
N HIS A 289 0.26 1.96 -9.25
CA HIS A 289 -0.93 2.33 -10.03
C HIS A 289 -1.74 3.40 -9.29
N ASP A 290 -2.08 3.18 -8.02
CA ASP A 290 -2.91 4.11 -7.23
C ASP A 290 -2.22 5.47 -7.04
N ILE A 291 -0.91 5.48 -6.78
CA ILE A 291 -0.11 6.70 -6.73
C ILE A 291 -0.17 7.42 -8.08
N ALA A 292 0.15 6.73 -9.18
CA ALA A 292 0.18 7.32 -10.51
C ALA A 292 -1.21 7.84 -10.94
N TYR A 293 -2.27 7.12 -10.59
CA TYR A 293 -3.66 7.50 -10.84
C TYR A 293 -3.99 8.86 -10.21
N ARG A 294 -3.64 9.06 -8.93
CA ARG A 294 -3.80 10.34 -8.23
C ARG A 294 -3.08 11.49 -8.93
N TYR A 295 -1.92 11.21 -9.53
CA TYR A 295 -1.11 12.18 -10.26
C TYR A 295 -1.50 12.38 -11.73
N GLY A 296 -2.44 11.58 -12.26
CA GLY A 296 -3.07 11.77 -13.56
C GLY A 296 -2.91 10.62 -14.56
N PHE A 297 -2.35 9.47 -14.15
CA PHE A 297 -2.32 8.24 -14.95
C PHE A 297 -3.65 7.49 -14.80
N THR A 298 -4.68 8.06 -15.42
CA THR A 298 -6.06 7.56 -15.44
C THR A 298 -6.36 6.82 -16.75
N GLU A 299 -7.57 6.33 -16.90
CA GLU A 299 -8.09 5.57 -18.03
C GLU A 299 -7.94 6.34 -19.35
N ASP A 300 -8.30 7.63 -19.34
CA ASP A 300 -8.14 8.52 -20.49
C ASP A 300 -6.67 8.88 -20.79
N ALA A 301 -5.77 8.57 -19.85
CA ALA A 301 -4.33 8.72 -19.91
C ALA A 301 -3.61 7.38 -20.09
N PHE A 302 -4.33 6.36 -20.55
CA PHE A 302 -3.79 5.06 -20.97
C PHE A 302 -3.21 4.23 -19.82
N ASN A 303 -3.84 4.30 -18.64
CA ASN A 303 -3.51 3.41 -17.51
C ASN A 303 -3.70 1.92 -17.87
N PHE A 304 -3.33 1.05 -16.93
CA PHE A 304 -3.42 -0.40 -17.09
C PHE A 304 -4.57 -0.92 -16.23
N GLN A 305 -5.69 -1.24 -16.86
CA GLN A 305 -6.87 -1.75 -16.17
C GLN A 305 -7.61 -2.77 -17.04
N PHE A 306 -8.08 -3.85 -16.41
CA PHE A 306 -8.94 -4.81 -17.09
C PHE A 306 -10.30 -4.20 -17.42
N ASP A 307 -10.86 -3.42 -16.49
CA ASP A 307 -12.12 -2.71 -16.58
C ASP A 307 -11.93 -1.27 -16.11
N ASN A 308 -12.33 -0.35 -16.97
CA ASN A 308 -12.21 1.09 -16.77
C ASN A 308 -13.44 1.68 -16.07
N LEU A 309 -14.41 0.84 -15.66
CA LEU A 309 -15.58 1.21 -14.87
C LEU A 309 -16.43 2.33 -15.50
N GLY A 310 -16.36 2.47 -16.83
CA GLY A 310 -17.04 3.53 -17.56
C GLY A 310 -16.32 4.89 -17.59
N HIS A 311 -15.09 5.00 -17.06
CA HIS A 311 -14.30 6.24 -17.04
C HIS A 311 -13.58 6.58 -18.38
N GLY A 312 -13.83 5.80 -19.44
CA GLY A 312 -13.25 6.01 -20.77
C GLY A 312 -11.99 5.19 -21.00
N GLY A 313 -11.14 5.59 -21.96
CA GLY A 313 -9.94 4.85 -22.33
C GLY A 313 -10.21 3.49 -23.01
N LEU A 314 -9.17 2.67 -23.11
CA LEU A 314 -9.27 1.27 -23.54
C LEU A 314 -8.89 0.40 -22.34
N GLY A 315 -9.81 -0.43 -21.86
CA GLY A 315 -9.54 -1.44 -20.83
C GLY A 315 -9.09 -2.77 -21.44
N GLY A 316 -9.07 -3.80 -20.61
CA GLY A 316 -8.65 -5.15 -20.97
C GLY A 316 -7.12 -5.31 -20.99
N ASP A 317 -6.40 -4.42 -20.31
CA ASP A 317 -4.95 -4.32 -20.37
C ASP A 317 -4.26 -4.21 -19.00
N PRO A 318 -4.61 -5.08 -18.02
CA PRO A 318 -3.89 -5.12 -16.75
C PRO A 318 -2.41 -5.43 -16.98
N VAL A 319 -1.55 -4.98 -16.06
CA VAL A 319 -0.16 -5.42 -16.03
C VAL A 319 -0.12 -6.93 -15.79
N THR A 320 0.66 -7.65 -16.59
CA THR A 320 0.99 -9.05 -16.33
C THR A 320 2.38 -9.12 -15.70
N ALA A 321 2.44 -9.46 -14.41
CA ALA A 321 3.68 -9.52 -13.63
C ALA A 321 4.14 -10.97 -13.45
N SER A 322 5.09 -11.39 -14.29
CA SER A 322 5.72 -12.71 -14.23
C SER A 322 6.88 -12.67 -13.22
N VAL A 323 6.70 -13.27 -12.04
CA VAL A 323 7.76 -13.38 -11.04
C VAL A 323 8.62 -14.62 -11.27
N GLN A 324 9.91 -14.50 -10.96
CA GLN A 324 10.90 -15.55 -11.18
C GLN A 324 10.85 -16.10 -12.62
N ASP A 325 10.69 -15.20 -13.58
CA ASP A 325 10.49 -15.54 -14.98
C ASP A 325 11.74 -16.25 -15.53
N ALA A 326 11.55 -17.42 -16.13
CA ALA A 326 12.63 -18.28 -16.57
C ALA A 326 13.33 -17.80 -17.86
N SER A 327 12.87 -16.71 -18.48
CA SER A 327 13.50 -16.14 -19.67
C SER A 327 14.79 -15.36 -19.40
N GLY A 328 15.11 -15.10 -18.12
CA GLY A 328 16.32 -14.38 -17.74
C GLY A 328 16.74 -14.59 -16.29
N VAL A 329 17.90 -14.04 -15.95
CA VAL A 329 18.46 -13.92 -14.60
C VAL A 329 19.24 -12.61 -14.49
N ASN A 330 19.45 -12.12 -13.28
CA ASN A 330 20.24 -10.91 -12.97
C ASN A 330 19.76 -9.65 -13.72
N ASN A 331 18.45 -9.54 -13.92
CA ASN A 331 17.83 -8.42 -14.60
C ASN A 331 16.32 -8.36 -14.26
N ALA A 332 15.61 -7.40 -14.82
CA ALA A 332 14.17 -7.40 -14.97
C ALA A 332 13.83 -6.71 -16.31
N ASN A 333 12.55 -6.61 -16.68
CA ASN A 333 12.14 -5.75 -17.78
C ASN A 333 10.62 -5.58 -17.81
N PHE A 334 10.19 -4.51 -18.47
CA PHE A 334 8.81 -4.25 -18.82
C PHE A 334 8.65 -4.11 -20.34
N ALA A 335 7.93 -5.04 -20.95
CA ALA A 335 7.36 -4.87 -22.29
C ALA A 335 5.94 -4.29 -22.15
N PRO A 336 5.31 -3.73 -23.20
CA PRO A 336 3.97 -3.14 -23.07
C PRO A 336 2.97 -4.06 -22.35
N GLY A 337 2.56 -3.67 -21.14
CA GLY A 337 1.65 -4.41 -20.25
C GLY A 337 2.22 -5.69 -19.63
N LYS A 338 3.52 -5.97 -19.74
CA LYS A 338 4.15 -7.20 -19.24
C LYS A 338 5.46 -6.93 -18.51
N MET A 339 5.39 -7.06 -17.19
CA MET A 339 6.54 -7.05 -16.29
C MET A 339 7.11 -8.48 -16.15
N ARG A 340 8.44 -8.60 -16.24
CA ARG A 340 9.17 -9.85 -15.97
C ARG A 340 10.24 -9.58 -14.92
N MET A 341 10.05 -10.15 -13.74
CA MET A 341 11.02 -10.10 -12.65
C MET A 341 11.85 -11.38 -12.69
N PHE A 342 13.18 -11.27 -12.62
CA PHE A 342 14.07 -12.43 -12.62
C PHE A 342 14.71 -12.68 -11.26
N LEU A 343 15.26 -13.88 -11.11
CA LEU A 343 16.15 -14.21 -10.01
C LEU A 343 17.54 -13.65 -10.24
N PHE A 344 18.19 -13.20 -9.17
CA PHE A 344 19.56 -12.74 -9.14
C PHE A 344 20.45 -13.78 -8.45
N THR A 345 21.50 -14.19 -9.14
CA THR A 345 22.33 -15.36 -8.80
C THR A 345 23.69 -14.96 -8.21
N SER A 346 23.85 -13.70 -7.80
CA SER A 346 25.09 -13.18 -7.19
C SER A 346 25.30 -13.62 -5.73
N THR A 347 24.34 -14.35 -5.15
CA THR A 347 24.36 -14.88 -3.78
C THR A 347 23.91 -16.33 -3.74
N LYS A 348 24.08 -16.98 -2.56
CA LYS A 348 23.47 -18.27 -2.25
C LYS A 348 22.80 -18.21 -0.86
N PRO A 349 21.47 -18.42 -0.75
CA PRO A 349 20.52 -18.62 -1.86
C PRO A 349 20.46 -17.42 -2.83
N SER A 350 19.88 -17.63 -4.01
CA SER A 350 19.63 -16.55 -4.98
C SER A 350 18.70 -15.50 -4.36
N ARG A 351 18.69 -14.27 -4.90
CA ARG A 351 17.74 -13.21 -4.49
C ARG A 351 16.63 -13.08 -5.53
N ASP A 352 15.41 -12.78 -5.09
CA ASP A 352 14.27 -12.55 -5.98
C ASP A 352 14.15 -11.07 -6.31
N GLY A 353 14.20 -10.70 -7.60
CA GLY A 353 14.01 -9.32 -8.03
C GLY A 353 12.62 -8.76 -7.67
N ALA A 354 11.61 -9.61 -7.52
CA ALA A 354 10.26 -9.19 -7.13
C ALA A 354 10.13 -8.81 -5.63
N LEU A 355 11.20 -8.99 -4.85
CA LEU A 355 11.24 -8.66 -3.42
C LEU A 355 12.20 -7.50 -3.09
N GLU A 356 12.68 -6.78 -4.11
CA GLU A 356 13.34 -5.48 -3.95
C GLU A 356 12.46 -4.42 -4.58
N ASN A 357 11.99 -3.47 -3.76
CA ASN A 357 10.90 -2.58 -4.14
C ASN A 357 11.31 -1.64 -5.27
N ASP A 358 12.52 -1.08 -5.20
CA ASP A 358 13.06 -0.19 -6.23
C ASP A 358 13.09 -0.83 -7.63
N VAL A 359 13.42 -2.12 -7.75
CA VAL A 359 13.39 -2.85 -9.03
C VAL A 359 11.96 -2.99 -9.54
N VAL A 360 10.99 -3.35 -8.70
CA VAL A 360 9.59 -3.50 -9.12
C VAL A 360 8.98 -2.15 -9.50
N VAL A 361 9.25 -1.10 -8.73
CA VAL A 361 8.78 0.27 -9.01
C VAL A 361 9.42 0.78 -10.31
N HIS A 362 10.71 0.54 -10.52
CA HIS A 362 11.42 0.84 -11.76
C HIS A 362 10.72 0.20 -12.97
N GLU A 363 10.49 -1.11 -12.92
CA GLU A 363 9.83 -1.80 -14.04
C GLU A 363 8.39 -1.32 -14.26
N ASN A 364 7.64 -1.03 -13.21
CA ASN A 364 6.28 -0.52 -13.37
C ASN A 364 6.29 0.87 -14.03
N MET A 365 7.28 1.69 -13.70
CA MET A 365 7.44 3.02 -14.27
C MET A 365 7.83 3.00 -15.75
N HIS A 366 8.53 1.97 -16.24
CA HIS A 366 8.68 1.74 -17.68
C HIS A 366 7.32 1.62 -18.37
N GLY A 367 6.38 0.90 -17.77
CA GLY A 367 5.01 0.78 -18.28
C GLY A 367 4.30 2.13 -18.38
N ILE A 368 4.35 2.90 -17.29
CA ILE A 368 3.74 4.23 -17.21
C ILE A 368 4.36 5.16 -18.25
N THR A 369 5.68 5.33 -18.25
CA THR A 369 6.38 6.28 -19.13
C THR A 369 6.22 5.92 -20.61
N ASN A 370 6.23 4.63 -20.97
CA ASN A 370 5.96 4.20 -22.34
C ASN A 370 4.51 4.51 -22.76
N ARG A 371 3.51 4.23 -21.91
CA ARG A 371 2.11 4.56 -22.23
C ARG A 371 1.91 6.06 -22.35
N MET A 372 2.45 6.85 -21.45
CA MET A 372 2.23 8.29 -21.44
C MET A 372 2.98 9.02 -22.56
N THR A 373 4.21 8.60 -22.86
CA THR A 373 5.02 9.22 -23.90
C THR A 373 4.53 8.79 -25.28
N GLY A 374 4.07 9.75 -26.08
CA GLY A 374 3.53 9.45 -27.41
C GLY A 374 2.08 8.98 -27.42
N GLY A 375 1.34 9.20 -26.33
CA GLY A 375 -0.12 9.09 -26.31
C GLY A 375 -0.67 7.67 -26.44
N GLY A 376 -0.21 6.75 -25.60
CA GLY A 376 -0.74 5.38 -25.48
C GLY A 376 -0.07 4.35 -26.38
N THR A 377 0.84 4.77 -27.27
CA THR A 377 1.44 3.89 -28.29
C THR A 377 2.60 3.04 -27.79
N ALA A 378 3.25 3.43 -26.68
CA ALA A 378 4.52 2.85 -26.22
C ALA A 378 5.69 2.92 -27.23
N ALA A 379 5.56 3.70 -28.31
CA ALA A 379 6.54 3.75 -29.39
C ALA A 379 7.63 4.81 -29.20
N CYS A 380 7.48 5.73 -28.23
CA CYS A 380 8.30 6.94 -28.18
C CYS A 380 9.60 6.83 -27.38
N LEU A 381 9.76 5.81 -26.52
CA LEU A 381 10.97 5.59 -25.72
C LEU A 381 11.85 4.46 -26.28
N GLN A 382 11.85 4.28 -27.60
CA GLN A 382 12.53 3.15 -28.26
C GLN A 382 13.90 3.51 -28.84
N SER A 383 14.20 4.80 -29.03
CA SER A 383 15.53 5.25 -29.46
C SER A 383 16.53 5.22 -28.31
N LEU A 384 17.84 5.20 -28.58
CA LEU A 384 18.86 5.07 -27.54
C LEU A 384 18.75 6.15 -26.44
N GLU A 385 18.66 7.43 -26.81
CA GLU A 385 18.53 8.51 -25.82
C GLU A 385 17.16 8.48 -25.12
N ALA A 386 16.08 8.26 -25.88
CA ALA A 386 14.73 8.24 -25.31
C ALA A 386 14.52 7.04 -24.36
N GLY A 387 15.04 5.87 -24.72
CA GLY A 387 15.07 4.69 -23.86
C GLY A 387 15.91 4.93 -22.61
N GLY A 388 17.05 5.62 -22.74
CA GLY A 388 17.82 6.07 -21.58
C GLY A 388 17.03 6.99 -20.66
N MET A 389 16.25 7.94 -21.17
CA MET A 389 15.35 8.71 -20.31
C MET A 389 14.26 7.85 -19.67
N GLY A 390 13.78 6.81 -20.36
CA GLY A 390 12.90 5.78 -19.80
C GLY A 390 13.51 5.15 -18.55
N GLU A 391 14.74 4.64 -18.65
CA GLU A 391 15.51 4.11 -17.52
C GLU A 391 15.65 5.14 -16.38
N GLY A 392 15.97 6.39 -16.73
CA GLY A 392 16.17 7.43 -15.72
C GLY A 392 14.88 7.86 -15.01
N TRP A 393 13.74 7.86 -15.69
CA TRP A 393 12.44 8.09 -15.06
C TRP A 393 12.03 6.94 -14.14
N SER A 394 12.37 5.72 -14.53
CA SER A 394 12.10 4.53 -13.73
C SER A 394 12.91 4.53 -12.42
N ASP A 395 14.20 4.86 -12.49
CA ASP A 395 15.04 5.03 -11.29
C ASP A 395 14.58 6.20 -10.41
N ALA A 396 14.16 7.31 -11.01
CA ALA A 396 13.68 8.48 -10.27
C ALA A 396 12.36 8.22 -9.53
N MET A 397 11.46 7.39 -10.08
CA MET A 397 10.23 6.98 -9.39
C MET A 397 10.52 6.02 -8.23
N ALA A 398 11.42 5.07 -8.43
CA ALA A 398 11.87 4.16 -7.38
C ALA A 398 12.50 4.92 -6.21
N GLU A 399 13.38 5.88 -6.50
CA GLU A 399 13.94 6.78 -5.49
C GLU A 399 12.82 7.52 -4.76
N TRP A 400 11.91 8.17 -5.50
CA TRP A 400 10.87 9.00 -4.90
C TRP A 400 10.00 8.23 -3.92
N THR A 401 9.63 6.99 -4.23
CA THR A 401 8.81 6.17 -3.32
C THR A 401 9.50 5.86 -1.99
N GLU A 402 10.83 5.89 -1.95
CA GLU A 402 11.65 5.50 -0.79
C GLU A 402 12.19 6.70 0.01
N GLN A 403 11.89 7.93 -0.41
CA GLN A 403 12.29 9.14 0.31
C GLN A 403 11.47 9.31 1.60
N LYS A 404 12.16 9.50 2.73
CA LYS A 404 11.56 9.47 4.08
C LYS A 404 11.55 10.82 4.79
N ASP A 405 12.39 11.76 4.36
CA ASP A 405 12.58 13.02 5.06
C ASP A 405 13.02 14.14 4.11
N ALA A 406 13.09 15.37 4.63
CA ALA A 406 13.44 16.55 3.84
C ALA A 406 14.92 16.63 3.43
N THR A 407 15.79 15.80 4.02
CA THR A 407 17.19 15.72 3.63
C THR A 407 17.33 14.67 2.53
N ILE A 408 17.53 15.12 1.30
CA ILE A 408 17.69 14.21 0.17
C ILE A 408 19.07 13.55 0.24
N LYS A 409 19.05 12.22 0.42
CA LYS A 409 20.26 11.39 0.58
C LYS A 409 20.67 10.79 -0.76
N ASP A 410 21.94 10.44 -0.87
CA ASP A 410 22.43 9.65 -1.99
C ASP A 410 21.62 8.36 -2.12
N TYR A 411 21.24 8.02 -3.35
CA TYR A 411 20.38 6.89 -3.65
C TYR A 411 21.08 5.88 -4.55
N VAL A 412 20.85 4.58 -4.30
CA VAL A 412 21.39 3.47 -5.09
C VAL A 412 20.27 2.50 -5.41
N VAL A 413 20.27 1.95 -6.63
CA VAL A 413 19.25 1.01 -7.10
C VAL A 413 19.80 -0.43 -7.09
N GLY A 414 18.99 -1.39 -6.67
CA GLY A 414 19.25 -2.83 -6.79
C GLY A 414 20.44 -3.31 -5.96
N ALA A 415 20.74 -2.64 -4.84
CA ALA A 415 21.91 -2.95 -4.04
C ALA A 415 21.83 -4.35 -3.42
N PHE A 416 20.62 -4.79 -3.05
CA PHE A 416 20.40 -6.11 -2.46
C PHE A 416 20.51 -7.19 -3.53
N VAL A 417 19.69 -7.20 -4.57
CA VAL A 417 19.72 -8.24 -5.62
C VAL A 417 21.07 -8.27 -6.34
N GLY A 418 21.70 -7.11 -6.54
CA GLY A 418 23.03 -6.99 -7.12
C GLY A 418 24.17 -7.49 -6.23
N ASN A 419 23.91 -7.69 -4.93
CA ASN A 419 24.92 -7.96 -3.91
C ASN A 419 26.09 -6.96 -3.94
N LYS A 420 25.75 -5.68 -4.17
CA LYS A 420 26.70 -4.61 -4.40
C LYS A 420 26.22 -3.38 -3.64
N ALA A 421 26.94 -3.02 -2.57
CA ALA A 421 26.56 -1.90 -1.71
C ALA A 421 26.43 -0.57 -2.46
N GLN A 422 27.12 -0.41 -3.60
CA GLN A 422 27.02 0.77 -4.45
C GLN A 422 25.86 0.72 -5.47
N GLY A 423 25.00 -0.32 -5.42
CA GLY A 423 23.93 -0.53 -6.39
C GLY A 423 24.40 -1.04 -7.76
N LEU A 424 23.44 -1.25 -8.66
CA LEU A 424 23.68 -1.74 -10.02
C LEU A 424 24.25 -0.67 -10.95
N ARG A 425 23.92 0.59 -10.70
CA ARG A 425 24.39 1.75 -11.48
C ARG A 425 25.89 2.04 -11.27
N SER A 426 26.47 2.86 -12.12
CA SER A 426 27.90 3.21 -12.06
C SER A 426 28.23 4.15 -10.89
N LYS A 427 27.26 4.97 -10.46
CA LYS A 427 27.36 5.93 -9.35
C LYS A 427 26.03 5.99 -8.58
N PRO A 428 26.04 6.30 -7.27
CA PRO A 428 24.84 6.76 -6.57
C PRO A 428 24.26 8.02 -7.23
N TYR A 429 22.95 8.21 -7.20
CA TYR A 429 22.38 9.53 -7.49
C TYR A 429 22.69 10.45 -6.32
N SER A 430 23.18 11.65 -6.63
CA SER A 430 23.68 12.56 -5.61
C SER A 430 23.60 14.00 -6.07
N THR A 431 23.33 14.89 -5.13
CA THR A 431 23.50 16.35 -5.31
C THR A 431 24.98 16.77 -5.27
N ASP A 432 25.86 15.93 -4.72
CA ASP A 432 27.31 16.15 -4.72
C ASP A 432 27.95 15.75 -6.06
N LYS A 433 28.56 16.73 -6.73
CA LYS A 433 29.23 16.56 -8.03
C LYS A 433 30.49 15.70 -7.95
N THR A 434 31.06 15.51 -6.76
CA THR A 434 32.22 14.63 -6.54
C THR A 434 31.81 13.17 -6.43
N VAL A 435 30.62 12.89 -5.87
CA VAL A 435 30.04 11.54 -5.79
C VAL A 435 29.51 11.12 -7.16
N ASN A 436 28.68 11.96 -7.78
CA ASN A 436 28.16 11.72 -9.12
C ASN A 436 28.50 12.91 -10.05
N PRO A 437 29.54 12.80 -10.90
CA PRO A 437 29.96 13.88 -11.79
C PRO A 437 29.22 13.90 -13.14
N LEU A 438 28.24 13.01 -13.37
CA LEU A 438 27.57 12.88 -14.66
C LEU A 438 26.83 14.18 -15.04
N THR A 439 26.97 14.56 -16.31
CA THR A 439 26.36 15.74 -16.94
C THR A 439 25.70 15.37 -18.27
N PHE A 440 24.97 16.30 -18.89
CA PHE A 440 24.36 16.11 -20.20
C PHE A 440 25.36 15.63 -21.27
N ALA A 441 26.58 16.17 -21.28
CA ALA A 441 27.64 15.74 -22.19
C ALA A 441 28.08 14.29 -21.98
N SER A 442 27.92 13.75 -20.76
CA SER A 442 28.21 12.34 -20.48
C SER A 442 27.28 11.41 -21.28
N ALA A 443 26.00 11.76 -21.41
CA ALA A 443 25.03 10.96 -22.16
C ALA A 443 25.42 10.76 -23.64
N GLY A 444 26.01 11.79 -24.26
CA GLY A 444 26.43 11.73 -25.67
C GLY A 444 27.58 10.75 -25.96
N GLN A 445 28.27 10.25 -24.92
CA GLN A 445 29.37 9.29 -25.06
C GLN A 445 28.95 7.84 -24.80
N LEU A 446 27.70 7.63 -24.38
CA LEU A 446 27.20 6.33 -23.93
C LEU A 446 26.39 5.66 -25.05
N GLN A 447 26.44 4.33 -25.08
CA GLN A 447 25.86 3.50 -26.15
C GLN A 447 24.85 2.48 -25.62
N GLU A 448 24.41 2.66 -24.38
CA GLU A 448 23.57 1.72 -23.66
C GLU A 448 22.58 2.51 -22.80
N VAL A 449 21.31 2.10 -22.80
CA VAL A 449 20.20 2.87 -22.25
C VAL A 449 20.31 3.05 -20.75
N HIS A 450 20.71 2.03 -19.98
CA HIS A 450 20.85 2.17 -18.54
C HIS A 450 21.92 3.20 -18.18
N ASN A 451 23.08 3.16 -18.84
CA ASN A 451 24.14 4.15 -18.62
C ASN A 451 23.68 5.58 -18.94
N ILE A 452 22.90 5.76 -20.02
CA ILE A 452 22.30 7.07 -20.35
C ILE A 452 21.26 7.47 -19.30
N GLY A 453 20.46 6.51 -18.83
CA GLY A 453 19.47 6.71 -17.79
C GLY A 453 20.05 7.15 -16.47
N GLU A 454 21.24 6.69 -16.10
CA GLU A 454 21.95 7.19 -14.92
C GLU A 454 22.20 8.69 -14.96
N VAL A 455 22.46 9.26 -16.15
CA VAL A 455 22.62 10.71 -16.33
C VAL A 455 21.29 11.41 -16.09
N TRP A 456 20.20 10.90 -16.69
CA TRP A 456 18.87 11.50 -16.58
C TRP A 456 18.29 11.38 -15.15
N ALA A 457 18.36 10.20 -14.53
CA ALA A 457 17.98 9.99 -13.14
C ALA A 457 18.74 10.91 -12.19
N ASN A 458 20.06 11.08 -12.39
CA ASN A 458 20.83 12.01 -11.55
C ASN A 458 20.39 13.46 -11.73
N MET A 459 19.99 13.88 -12.94
CA MET A 459 19.38 15.21 -13.14
C MET A 459 18.06 15.32 -12.36
N LEU A 460 17.20 14.30 -12.41
CA LEU A 460 15.92 14.29 -11.71
C LEU A 460 16.06 14.23 -10.19
N HIS A 461 17.06 13.52 -9.66
CA HIS A 461 17.46 13.56 -8.26
C HIS A 461 17.77 15.00 -7.81
N ASN A 462 18.54 15.74 -8.62
CA ASN A 462 18.89 17.13 -8.33
C ASN A 462 17.68 18.07 -8.47
N VAL A 463 16.75 17.80 -9.41
CA VAL A 463 15.47 18.52 -9.52
C VAL A 463 14.61 18.28 -8.28
N TYR A 464 14.51 17.02 -7.84
CA TYR A 464 13.75 16.65 -6.64
C TYR A 464 14.30 17.33 -5.39
N ALA A 465 15.63 17.28 -5.18
CA ALA A 465 16.28 17.97 -4.08
C ALA A 465 16.00 19.47 -4.08
N ALA A 466 16.13 20.14 -5.23
CA ALA A 466 15.86 21.57 -5.34
C ALA A 466 14.38 21.92 -5.05
N LEU A 467 13.44 21.09 -5.49
CA LEU A 467 12.02 21.27 -5.21
C LEU A 467 11.69 21.06 -3.73
N VAL A 468 12.32 20.06 -3.08
CA VAL A 468 12.16 19.82 -1.64
C VAL A 468 12.76 20.96 -0.82
N ASP A 469 13.91 21.51 -1.23
CA ASP A 469 14.52 22.68 -0.59
C ASP A 469 13.60 23.92 -0.67
N ASP A 470 12.98 24.16 -1.83
CA ASP A 470 12.14 25.34 -2.06
C ASP A 470 10.71 25.23 -1.49
N LEU A 471 10.10 24.04 -1.58
CA LEU A 471 8.68 23.82 -1.24
C LEU A 471 8.48 23.07 0.09
N GLY A 472 9.54 22.44 0.60
CA GLY A 472 9.50 21.51 1.72
C GLY A 472 9.06 20.11 1.32
N PHE A 473 9.42 19.14 2.16
CA PHE A 473 9.03 17.74 2.00
C PHE A 473 7.59 17.49 2.45
N ALA A 474 6.90 16.62 1.72
CA ALA A 474 5.56 16.13 2.01
C ALA A 474 5.60 14.62 2.23
N SER A 475 5.46 14.19 3.49
CA SER A 475 5.49 12.77 3.87
C SER A 475 4.24 11.99 3.46
N ASP A 476 3.17 12.69 3.08
CA ASP A 476 1.88 12.14 2.66
C ASP A 476 1.68 12.20 1.13
N ALA A 477 2.71 12.54 0.35
CA ALA A 477 2.57 12.77 -1.09
C ALA A 477 2.03 11.54 -1.87
N ALA A 478 2.26 10.32 -1.39
CA ALA A 478 1.69 9.11 -2.00
C ALA A 478 0.15 9.03 -1.91
N THR A 479 -0.46 9.68 -0.90
CA THR A 479 -1.91 9.63 -0.65
C THR A 479 -2.61 10.98 -0.80
N ASN A 480 -1.86 12.08 -0.72
CA ASN A 480 -2.37 13.44 -0.77
C ASN A 480 -1.72 14.28 -1.88
N ARG A 481 -2.49 14.58 -2.93
CA ARG A 481 -2.05 15.41 -4.05
C ARG A 481 -2.43 16.89 -3.93
N THR A 482 -3.13 17.32 -2.88
CA THR A 482 -3.77 18.65 -2.78
C THR A 482 -3.29 19.41 -1.54
N GLY A 483 -2.52 20.49 -1.74
CA GLY A 483 -1.92 21.27 -0.65
C GLY A 483 -0.86 22.26 -1.16
N PRO A 484 -0.49 23.29 -0.38
CA PRO A 484 0.53 24.29 -0.76
C PRO A 484 1.94 23.69 -0.92
N ARG A 485 2.13 22.46 -0.41
CA ARG A 485 3.33 21.62 -0.56
C ARG A 485 3.06 20.33 -1.32
N ALA A 486 1.95 20.21 -2.06
CA ALA A 486 1.52 18.96 -2.71
C ALA A 486 2.48 18.42 -3.80
N THR A 487 3.69 18.96 -3.85
CA THR A 487 4.49 19.15 -5.05
C THR A 487 6.00 19.06 -4.78
N SER A 488 6.44 18.19 -3.87
CA SER A 488 7.67 17.41 -4.17
C SER A 488 7.55 16.66 -5.51
N SER A 489 6.40 16.77 -6.22
CA SER A 489 6.04 16.93 -7.66
C SER A 489 6.82 16.20 -8.73
N LEU A 490 7.85 15.44 -8.39
CA LEU A 490 8.49 14.52 -9.30
C LEU A 490 7.41 13.62 -9.92
N PRO A 491 6.52 12.92 -9.17
CA PRO A 491 5.45 12.15 -9.79
C PRO A 491 4.49 13.01 -10.61
N ALA A 492 4.16 14.21 -10.14
CA ALA A 492 3.30 15.11 -10.90
C ALA A 492 3.90 15.46 -12.26
N HIS A 493 5.19 15.81 -12.33
CA HIS A 493 5.91 16.16 -13.57
C HIS A 493 6.16 14.93 -14.46
N LEU A 494 6.52 13.79 -13.88
CA LEU A 494 6.67 12.50 -14.56
C LEU A 494 5.37 12.07 -15.25
N VAL A 495 4.26 12.17 -14.52
CA VAL A 495 2.91 11.83 -15.01
C VAL A 495 2.30 12.98 -15.83
N SER A 496 2.94 14.16 -15.89
CA SER A 496 2.49 15.28 -16.75
C SER A 496 2.90 15.17 -18.21
N LEU A 497 3.77 14.21 -18.57
CA LEU A 497 4.35 14.10 -19.92
C LEU A 497 3.29 13.95 -21.04
N LYS A 498 2.05 13.55 -20.71
CA LYS A 498 0.87 13.53 -21.62
C LYS A 498 0.64 14.88 -22.31
N PHE A 499 0.88 16.01 -21.63
CA PHE A 499 0.51 17.34 -22.15
C PHE A 499 1.52 17.97 -23.11
N CYS A 500 2.74 17.44 -23.17
CA CYS A 500 3.76 18.00 -24.07
C CYS A 500 3.53 17.68 -25.55
N PHE A 501 2.57 16.81 -25.85
CA PHE A 501 2.21 16.46 -27.23
C PHE A 501 0.85 17.01 -27.68
N SER A 502 0.01 17.49 -26.76
CA SER A 502 -1.27 18.12 -27.15
C SER A 502 -1.14 19.49 -27.81
N HIS A 503 0.02 20.18 -27.65
CA HIS A 503 0.26 21.49 -28.28
C HIS A 503 1.02 21.40 -29.62
N TYR A 504 1.68 20.27 -29.92
CA TYR A 504 2.37 20.02 -31.20
C TYR A 504 1.50 19.13 -32.08
N ARG A 505 0.47 19.72 -32.69
CA ARG A 505 -0.55 19.06 -33.54
C ARG A 505 -0.04 18.53 -34.90
N ALA A 506 1.25 18.20 -35.03
CA ALA A 506 1.84 17.67 -36.25
C ALA A 506 2.84 16.54 -35.92
N SER A 507 2.32 15.31 -35.82
CA SER A 507 3.01 14.07 -35.40
C SER A 507 3.59 14.09 -33.97
N PRO A 508 3.49 12.97 -33.20
CA PRO A 508 4.22 12.87 -31.95
C PRO A 508 5.72 12.76 -32.29
N ALA A 509 6.45 13.86 -32.15
CA ALA A 509 7.91 13.79 -32.12
C ALA A 509 8.30 13.03 -30.84
N CYS A 510 9.08 11.95 -30.93
CA CYS A 510 9.60 11.31 -29.72
C CYS A 510 10.43 12.33 -28.91
N ILE A 511 10.40 12.20 -27.58
CA ILE A 511 11.08 13.15 -26.69
C ILE A 511 12.56 12.78 -26.52
N TYR A 512 13.42 13.80 -26.45
CA TYR A 512 14.85 13.76 -26.13
C TYR A 512 15.15 14.67 -24.93
N SER A 513 16.36 14.60 -24.34
CA SER A 513 16.68 15.23 -23.04
C SER A 513 16.34 16.72 -22.96
N ILE A 514 16.63 17.49 -24.02
CA ILE A 514 16.32 18.93 -24.08
C ILE A 514 14.80 19.16 -24.09
N SER A 515 14.08 18.48 -24.98
CA SER A 515 12.62 18.55 -25.03
C SER A 515 11.95 17.98 -23.77
N ALA A 516 12.59 17.04 -23.08
CA ALA A 516 12.15 16.51 -21.79
C ALA A 516 12.30 17.56 -20.69
N ARG A 517 13.43 18.27 -20.59
CA ARG A 517 13.55 19.42 -19.69
C ARG A 517 12.47 20.46 -19.96
N ASP A 518 12.27 20.83 -21.23
CA ASP A 518 11.26 21.83 -21.59
C ASP A 518 9.84 21.34 -21.25
N ALA A 519 9.59 20.03 -21.37
CA ALA A 519 8.35 19.39 -20.93
C ALA A 519 8.13 19.50 -19.42
N TRP A 520 9.18 19.41 -18.60
CA TRP A 520 9.09 19.65 -17.15
C TRP A 520 8.69 21.10 -16.85
N VAL A 521 9.28 22.08 -17.54
CA VAL A 521 8.90 23.49 -17.39
C VAL A 521 7.45 23.73 -17.83
N GLN A 522 7.00 23.10 -18.91
CA GLN A 522 5.62 23.20 -19.36
C GLN A 522 4.64 22.53 -18.39
N ALA A 523 5.03 21.41 -17.77
CA ALA A 523 4.23 20.76 -16.74
C ALA A 523 4.04 21.65 -15.52
N ASP A 524 5.11 22.34 -15.09
CA ASP A 524 5.05 23.35 -14.03
C ASP A 524 4.14 24.52 -14.39
N ALA A 525 4.21 25.02 -15.63
CA ALA A 525 3.31 26.05 -16.14
C ALA A 525 1.84 25.61 -16.07
N ASN A 526 1.54 24.36 -16.43
CA ASN A 526 0.18 23.85 -16.49
C ASN A 526 -0.43 23.54 -15.12
N ARG A 527 0.37 23.00 -14.19
CA ARG A 527 -0.12 22.54 -12.88
C ARG A 527 0.07 23.57 -11.76
N PHE A 528 1.12 24.39 -11.87
CA PHE A 528 1.57 25.29 -10.80
C PHE A 528 1.74 26.73 -11.28
N ASN A 529 1.16 27.08 -12.44
CA ASN A 529 1.26 28.41 -13.04
C ASN A 529 2.70 28.91 -13.23
N GLY A 530 3.66 28.00 -13.37
CA GLY A 530 5.06 28.35 -13.61
C GLY A 530 5.83 28.75 -12.35
N ALA A 531 5.28 28.49 -11.16
CA ALA A 531 5.87 28.90 -9.89
C ALA A 531 7.25 28.29 -9.62
N ASN A 532 7.55 27.11 -10.17
CA ASN A 532 8.79 26.37 -9.91
C ASN A 532 9.76 26.36 -11.10
N ARG A 533 9.43 27.06 -12.20
CA ARG A 533 10.23 27.11 -13.43
C ARG A 533 11.71 27.37 -13.18
N CYS A 534 12.04 28.36 -12.36
CA CYS A 534 13.44 28.73 -12.11
C CYS A 534 14.17 27.66 -11.29
N THR A 535 13.52 27.04 -10.31
CA THR A 535 14.06 25.92 -9.52
C THR A 535 14.41 24.75 -10.42
N VAL A 536 13.46 24.33 -11.27
CA VAL A 536 13.64 23.23 -12.22
C VAL A 536 14.77 23.52 -13.21
N LEU A 537 14.79 24.71 -13.82
CA LEU A 537 15.83 25.09 -14.78
C LEU A 537 17.22 25.19 -14.14
N LYS A 538 17.33 25.72 -12.91
CA LYS A 538 18.59 25.77 -12.15
C LYS A 538 19.12 24.37 -11.87
N ALA A 539 18.25 23.44 -11.48
CA ALA A 539 18.64 22.06 -11.22
C ALA A 539 19.16 21.36 -12.49
N PHE A 540 18.44 21.45 -13.62
CA PHE A 540 18.92 20.89 -14.89
C PHE A 540 20.22 21.56 -15.37
N ALA A 541 20.31 22.89 -15.30
CA ALA A 541 21.52 23.62 -15.66
C ALA A 541 22.71 23.22 -14.79
N SER A 542 22.50 22.91 -13.51
CA SER A 542 23.57 22.46 -12.61
C SER A 542 24.27 21.17 -13.08
N ARG A 543 23.62 20.39 -13.95
CA ARG A 543 24.09 19.15 -14.58
C ARG A 543 24.31 19.27 -16.09
N GLY A 544 24.47 20.49 -16.60
CA GLY A 544 24.85 20.75 -18.00
C GLY A 544 23.68 20.79 -18.98
N LEU A 545 22.42 20.71 -18.51
CA LEU A 545 21.23 20.80 -19.36
C LEU A 545 20.58 22.21 -19.28
N GLY A 546 21.41 23.25 -19.30
CA GLY A 546 21.02 24.66 -19.28
C GLY A 546 20.39 25.15 -20.59
N THR A 547 19.93 26.40 -20.59
CA THR A 547 19.09 27.00 -21.65
C THR A 547 19.62 26.78 -23.06
N ASN A 548 20.94 26.83 -23.23
CA ASN A 548 21.62 26.75 -24.53
C ASN A 548 22.26 25.38 -24.80
N ALA A 549 21.98 24.36 -23.98
CA ALA A 549 22.50 23.01 -24.18
C ALA A 549 22.02 22.45 -25.52
N ALA A 550 22.94 21.85 -26.29
CA ALA A 550 22.66 21.28 -27.61
C ALA A 550 23.68 20.21 -27.97
N ASN A 551 23.28 19.19 -28.73
CA ASN A 551 24.18 18.15 -29.27
C ASN A 551 25.10 17.51 -28.21
N PHE A 552 24.57 17.23 -27.01
CA PHE A 552 25.34 16.73 -25.87
C PHE A 552 26.55 17.61 -25.50
N VAL A 553 26.42 18.92 -25.68
CA VAL A 553 27.35 19.91 -25.13
C VAL A 553 26.71 20.52 -23.89
N ASP A 554 27.43 20.46 -22.77
CA ASP A 554 26.98 21.03 -21.51
C ASP A 554 26.79 22.55 -21.63
N ASP A 555 25.67 23.03 -21.10
CA ASP A 555 25.42 24.43 -20.84
C ASP A 555 24.93 24.60 -19.40
N PHE A 556 25.45 25.62 -18.72
CA PHE A 556 25.10 25.91 -17.32
C PHE A 556 24.32 27.22 -17.19
N THR A 557 23.90 27.82 -18.31
CA THR A 557 23.18 29.09 -18.30
C THR A 557 21.70 28.93 -17.99
N ILE A 558 21.15 29.88 -17.25
CA ILE A 558 19.72 29.98 -16.94
C ILE A 558 19.15 31.27 -17.53
N PRO A 559 17.83 31.35 -17.77
CA PRO A 559 17.19 32.59 -18.18
C PRO A 559 17.44 33.71 -17.17
N ALA A 560 17.60 34.95 -17.63
CA ALA A 560 17.95 36.09 -16.77
C ALA A 560 16.83 36.52 -15.79
N ASP A 561 15.61 36.04 -16.01
CA ASP A 561 14.46 36.20 -15.10
C ASP A 561 14.44 35.15 -13.98
N CYS A 562 15.44 34.27 -13.97
CA CYS A 562 15.82 33.36 -12.90
C CYS A 562 17.15 33.79 -12.25
#